data_AF-A0A9X2LPK0-F1
#
_entry.id   AF-A0A9X2LPK0-F1
#
_cell.length_a   1.000
_cell.length_b   1.000
_cell.length_c   1.000
_cell.angle_alpha   90.00
_cell.angle_beta   90.00
_cell.angle_gamma   90.00
#
_symmetry.space_group_name_H-M   'P 1'
#
loop_
_entity.id
_entity.type
_entity.pdbx_description
1 polymer ?
#
loop_
_entity_poly.entity_id
_entity_poly.type
_entity_poly.pdbx_seq_one_letter_code
_entity_poly.pdbx_strand_id
1 'polypeptide(L)'
;MAAGIKESGSPDLALVVNQGPRLAAAGVFTSNRVKAAPVLWSQQVLKGGQVSAVVLNSGGANACTGPGGFQDTHATAEKAAEVLGHSAGEVAVASTGLIGVRLPMDKLLPGIEKAAAGLS
;
A
#
# COMPACT_ATOMS: atom_id res chain seq x y z
N MET A 1 -3.12 6.77 -10.79
CA MET A 1 -3.33 6.11 -12.10
C MET A 1 -4.42 5.06 -12.00
N ALA A 2 -4.87 4.50 -13.13
CA ALA A 2 -5.78 3.35 -13.17
C ALA A 2 -4.97 2.05 -13.36
N ALA A 3 -4.92 1.22 -12.32
CA ALA A 3 -4.36 -0.13 -12.29
C ALA A 3 -5.41 -1.20 -12.64
N GLY A 4 -6.72 -0.87 -12.61
CA GLY A 4 -7.81 -1.77 -13.01
C GLY A 4 -8.41 -2.57 -11.85
N ILE A 5 -8.19 -2.11 -10.61
CA ILE A 5 -8.83 -2.60 -9.39
C ILE A 5 -10.32 -2.25 -9.41
N LYS A 6 -10.66 -1.02 -9.83
CA LYS A 6 -12.05 -0.62 -10.06
C LYS A 6 -12.46 -0.97 -11.49
N GLU A 7 -13.59 -1.65 -11.64
CA GLU A 7 -14.18 -1.96 -12.94
C GLU A 7 -14.56 -0.71 -13.75
N SER A 8 -14.83 0.41 -13.06
CA SER A 8 -15.15 1.69 -13.70
C SER A 8 -13.99 2.30 -14.51
N GLY A 9 -12.77 1.75 -14.40
CA GLY A 9 -11.57 2.30 -15.04
C GLY A 9 -11.08 3.63 -14.43
N SER A 10 -11.73 4.11 -13.37
CA SER A 10 -11.32 5.34 -12.68
C SER A 10 -9.99 5.13 -11.95
N PRO A 11 -9.18 6.19 -11.74
CA PRO A 11 -7.93 6.09 -11.00
C PRO A 11 -8.11 5.41 -9.64
N ASP A 12 -7.26 4.43 -9.36
CA ASP A 12 -7.43 3.51 -8.23
C ASP A 12 -6.12 3.10 -7.54
N LEU A 13 -4.98 3.57 -8.03
CA LEU A 13 -3.66 3.36 -7.45
C LEU A 13 -2.86 4.66 -7.46
N ALA A 14 -2.19 4.96 -6.35
CA ALA A 14 -1.20 6.01 -6.25
C ALA A 14 0.04 5.50 -5.49
N LEU A 15 1.20 5.98 -5.91
CA LEU A 15 2.48 5.78 -5.23
C LEU A 15 3.02 7.16 -4.87
N VAL A 16 3.28 7.38 -3.59
CA VAL A 16 3.89 8.62 -3.09
C VAL A 16 5.27 8.26 -2.57
N VAL A 17 6.31 8.93 -3.08
CA VAL A 17 7.71 8.65 -2.72
C VAL A 17 8.30 9.87 -2.03
N ASN A 18 8.95 9.65 -0.89
CA ASN A 18 9.71 10.66 -0.18
C ASN A 18 11.15 10.69 -0.73
N GLN A 19 11.51 11.75 -1.45
CA GLN A 19 12.84 11.94 -2.04
C GLN A 19 13.89 12.49 -1.05
N GLY A 20 13.55 12.60 0.24
CA GLY A 20 14.45 13.06 1.28
C GLY A 20 14.56 14.59 1.37
N PRO A 21 15.57 15.12 2.10
CA PRO A 21 16.66 14.39 2.76
C PRO A 21 16.25 13.68 4.06
N ARG A 22 15.04 13.89 4.57
CA ARG A 22 14.54 13.26 5.81
C ARG A 22 13.39 12.31 5.51
N LEU A 23 13.49 11.09 6.02
CA LEU A 23 12.45 10.07 5.90
C LEU A 23 11.55 9.98 7.15
N ALA A 24 11.80 10.82 8.15
CA ALA A 24 11.04 10.81 9.41
C ALA A 24 9.54 10.92 9.15
N ALA A 25 8.78 9.97 9.72
CA ALA A 25 7.35 9.87 9.48
C ALA A 25 6.57 9.68 10.78
N ALA A 26 5.37 10.24 10.81
CA ALA A 26 4.39 10.03 11.87
C ALA A 26 3.04 9.73 11.21
N GLY A 27 2.22 8.92 11.88
CA GLY A 27 0.91 8.56 11.38
C GLY A 27 0.01 8.07 12.50
N VAL A 28 -1.27 8.41 12.37
CA VAL A 28 -2.34 7.95 13.23
C VAL A 28 -3.24 7.01 12.44
N PHE A 29 -3.76 6.00 13.11
CA PHE A 29 -4.60 4.98 12.49
C PHE A 29 -5.93 4.88 13.20
N THR A 30 -6.89 4.23 12.55
CA THR A 30 -8.20 3.96 13.14
C THR A 30 -8.10 3.28 14.51
N SER A 31 -8.99 3.68 15.43
CA SER A 31 -9.19 3.06 16.74
C SER A 31 -10.15 1.87 16.70
N ASN A 32 -10.66 1.52 15.52
CA ASN A 32 -11.56 0.37 15.36
C ASN A 32 -10.88 -0.93 15.82
N ARG A 33 -11.64 -1.81 16.48
CA ARG A 33 -11.20 -3.14 16.91
C ARG A 33 -10.88 -4.05 15.72
N VAL A 34 -11.62 -3.91 14.62
CA VAL A 34 -11.40 -4.63 13.38
C VAL A 34 -10.48 -3.79 12.50
N LYS A 35 -9.18 -4.11 12.56
CA LYS A 35 -8.15 -3.44 11.75
C LYS A 35 -7.92 -4.21 10.46
N ALA A 36 -7.86 -3.49 9.36
CA ALA A 36 -7.49 -4.04 8.06
C ALA A 36 -6.00 -4.44 8.03
N ALA A 37 -5.64 -5.38 7.16
CA ALA A 37 -4.24 -5.76 6.92
C ALA A 37 -3.29 -4.57 6.67
N PRO A 38 -3.61 -3.59 5.79
CA PRO A 38 -2.77 -2.41 5.56
C PRO A 38 -2.55 -1.55 6.80
N VAL A 39 -3.54 -1.47 7.70
CA VAL A 39 -3.40 -0.73 8.97
C VAL A 39 -2.39 -1.44 9.88
N LEU A 40 -2.50 -2.76 10.03
CA LEU A 40 -1.60 -3.53 10.87
C LEU A 40 -0.16 -3.48 10.36
N TRP A 41 0.03 -3.57 9.04
CA TRP A 41 1.33 -3.43 8.38
C TRP A 41 1.95 -2.05 8.63
N SER A 42 1.23 -0.99 8.27
CA SER A 42 1.75 0.38 8.34
C SER A 42 2.01 0.83 9.78
N GLN A 43 1.30 0.25 10.76
CA GLN A 43 1.63 0.41 12.19
C GLN A 43 3.00 -0.14 12.56
N GLN A 44 3.45 -1.24 11.93
CA GLN A 44 4.80 -1.77 12.16
C GLN A 44 5.86 -0.93 11.44
N VAL A 45 5.60 -0.55 10.19
CA VAL A 45 6.49 0.33 9.41
C VAL A 45 6.81 1.61 10.18
N LEU A 46 5.79 2.29 10.74
CA LEU A 46 5.99 3.52 11.50
C LEU A 46 6.77 3.35 12.82
N LYS A 47 6.89 2.13 13.38
CA LYS A 47 7.78 1.90 14.53
C LYS A 47 9.25 2.06 14.16
N GLY A 48 9.61 1.89 12.88
CA GLY A 48 10.94 2.19 12.37
C GLY A 48 11.24 3.70 12.29
N GLY A 49 10.24 4.55 12.49
CA GLY A 49 10.37 6.01 12.50
C GLY A 49 10.61 6.65 11.14
N GLN A 50 10.69 5.85 10.07
CA GLN A 50 11.02 6.31 8.72
C GLN A 50 10.08 5.68 7.68
N VAL A 51 9.68 6.47 6.69
CA VAL A 51 8.89 6.02 5.54
C VAL A 51 9.46 6.62 4.26
N SER A 52 9.83 5.75 3.33
CA SER A 52 10.36 6.10 2.01
C SER A 52 9.25 6.20 0.96
N ALA A 53 8.17 5.42 1.10
CA ALA A 53 7.04 5.48 0.19
C ALA A 53 5.71 5.07 0.84
N VAL A 54 4.61 5.49 0.23
CA VAL A 54 3.25 5.05 0.56
C VAL A 54 2.55 4.54 -0.69
N VAL A 55 2.09 3.29 -0.66
CA VAL A 55 1.20 2.73 -1.69
C VAL A 55 -0.24 2.92 -1.26
N LEU A 56 -1.03 3.55 -2.12
CA LEU A 56 -2.44 3.89 -1.89
C LEU A 56 -3.31 3.24 -2.95
N ASN A 57 -4.18 2.31 -2.57
CA ASN A 57 -5.15 1.73 -3.50
C ASN A 57 -6.60 2.02 -3.09
N SER A 58 -7.49 2.07 -4.08
CA SER A 58 -8.95 2.17 -3.89
C SER A 58 -9.68 1.06 -4.64
N GLY A 59 -10.90 0.75 -4.24
CA GLY A 59 -11.72 -0.35 -4.81
C GLY A 59 -11.70 -1.63 -3.96
N GLY A 60 -10.66 -1.82 -3.13
CA GLY A 60 -10.59 -2.91 -2.15
C GLY A 60 -9.92 -2.43 -0.87
N ALA A 61 -10.60 -2.58 0.27
CA ALA A 61 -10.07 -2.15 1.56
C ALA A 61 -9.06 -3.13 2.17
N ASN A 62 -9.01 -4.37 1.65
CA ASN A 62 -8.23 -5.46 2.23
C ASN A 62 -8.45 -5.62 3.76
N ALA A 63 -9.71 -5.50 4.15
CA ALA A 63 -10.18 -5.66 5.51
C ALA A 63 -10.95 -6.98 5.63
N CYS A 64 -10.83 -7.66 6.77
CA CYS A 64 -11.46 -8.96 7.02
C CYS A 64 -11.07 -10.07 6.03
N THR A 65 -9.84 -10.03 5.52
CA THR A 65 -9.30 -10.94 4.48
C THR A 65 -8.36 -12.02 5.02
N GLY A 66 -8.23 -12.12 6.36
CA GLY A 66 -7.42 -13.12 7.04
C GLY A 66 -5.91 -13.01 6.75
N PRO A 67 -5.13 -14.08 7.01
CA PRO A 67 -3.69 -14.10 6.78
C PRO A 67 -3.30 -13.81 5.33
N GLY A 68 -4.11 -14.27 4.36
CA GLY A 68 -3.89 -14.00 2.95
C GLY A 68 -3.95 -12.50 2.61
N GLY A 69 -4.86 -11.75 3.24
CA GLY A 69 -4.89 -10.30 3.09
C GLY A 69 -3.64 -9.62 3.65
N PHE A 70 -3.08 -10.13 4.74
CA PHE A 70 -1.81 -9.63 5.26
C PHE A 70 -0.65 -9.91 4.30
N GLN A 71 -0.62 -11.10 3.68
CA GLN A 71 0.36 -11.44 2.64
C GLN A 71 0.22 -10.53 1.41
N ASP A 72 -0.99 -10.19 0.99
CA ASP A 72 -1.22 -9.25 -0.13
C ASP A 72 -0.64 -7.86 0.18
N THR A 73 -0.86 -7.36 1.40
CA THR A 73 -0.28 -6.10 1.86
C THR A 73 1.25 -6.17 1.92
N HIS A 74 1.81 -7.29 2.39
CA HIS A 74 3.26 -7.51 2.40
C HIS A 74 3.83 -7.45 0.99
N ALA A 75 3.27 -8.23 0.07
CA ALA A 75 3.71 -8.27 -1.34
C ALA A 75 3.59 -6.90 -2.03
N THR A 76 2.56 -6.12 -1.66
CA THR A 76 2.41 -4.72 -2.13
C THR A 76 3.59 -3.86 -1.69
N ALA A 77 3.98 -3.94 -0.41
CA ALA A 77 5.11 -3.19 0.13
C ALA A 77 6.45 -3.68 -0.45
N GLU A 78 6.63 -4.99 -0.57
CA GLU A 78 7.83 -5.60 -1.18
C GLU A 78 8.01 -5.16 -2.62
N LYS A 79 6.94 -5.19 -3.43
CA LYS A 79 7.02 -4.76 -4.83
C LYS A 79 7.37 -3.28 -4.96
N ALA A 80 6.75 -2.42 -4.16
CA ALA A 80 7.09 -0.99 -4.15
C ALA A 80 8.54 -0.74 -3.69
N ALA A 81 9.00 -1.48 -2.69
CA ALA A 81 10.37 -1.39 -2.21
C ALA A 81 11.39 -1.87 -3.25
N GLU A 82 11.10 -2.98 -3.94
CA GLU A 82 11.91 -3.53 -5.03
C GLU A 82 12.11 -2.50 -6.15
N VAL A 83 11.03 -1.90 -6.65
CA VAL A 83 11.11 -0.95 -7.78
C VAL A 83 11.75 0.39 -7.41
N LEU A 84 11.72 0.77 -6.12
CA LEU A 84 12.30 2.02 -5.63
C LEU A 84 13.70 1.86 -5.04
N GLY A 85 14.18 0.63 -4.83
CA GLY A 85 15.46 0.37 -4.16
C GLY A 85 15.43 0.69 -2.66
N HIS A 86 14.30 0.49 -1.99
CA HIS A 86 14.12 0.72 -0.55
C HIS A 86 13.85 -0.58 0.22
N SER A 87 13.73 -0.49 1.55
CA SER A 87 13.26 -1.61 2.36
C SER A 87 11.73 -1.67 2.38
N ALA A 88 11.14 -2.85 2.31
CA ALA A 88 9.69 -3.04 2.49
C ALA A 88 9.22 -2.51 3.85
N GLY A 89 10.07 -2.60 4.88
CA GLY A 89 9.82 -2.06 6.21
C GLY A 89 9.76 -0.53 6.29
N GLU A 90 10.04 0.18 5.18
CA GLU A 90 9.94 1.63 5.03
C GLU A 90 8.77 2.03 4.09
N VAL A 91 8.01 1.06 3.58
CA VAL A 91 6.88 1.31 2.68
C VAL A 91 5.56 1.11 3.42
N ALA A 92 4.84 2.21 3.64
CA ALA A 92 3.49 2.14 4.18
C ALA A 92 2.48 1.77 3.08
N VAL A 93 1.40 1.09 3.48
CA VAL A 93 0.31 0.70 2.58
C VAL A 93 -1.01 1.16 3.17
N ALA A 94 -1.85 1.77 2.32
CA ALA A 94 -3.19 2.19 2.67
C ALA A 94 -4.18 1.77 1.58
N SER A 95 -5.29 1.19 2.00
CA SER A 95 -6.29 0.62 1.10
C SER A 95 -7.70 1.06 1.52
N THR A 96 -8.55 1.34 0.54
CA THR A 96 -9.96 1.68 0.77
C THR A 96 -10.87 1.02 -0.26
N GLY A 97 -12.11 0.71 0.10
CA GLY A 97 -13.08 0.08 -0.78
C GLY A 97 -13.84 -1.06 -0.10
N LEU A 98 -14.16 -2.10 -0.86
CA LEU A 98 -14.95 -3.24 -0.37
C LEU A 98 -14.22 -4.02 0.73
N ILE A 99 -14.96 -4.45 1.74
CA ILE A 99 -14.50 -5.27 2.88
C ILE A 99 -14.82 -6.74 2.59
N GLY A 100 -13.94 -7.66 3.02
CA GLY A 100 -14.14 -9.11 2.90
C GLY A 100 -13.74 -9.69 1.52
N VAL A 101 -13.17 -8.86 0.64
CA VAL A 101 -12.72 -9.27 -0.70
C VAL A 101 -11.21 -9.09 -0.79
N ARG A 102 -10.52 -10.10 -1.33
CA ARG A 102 -9.06 -10.07 -1.58
C ARG A 102 -8.73 -9.07 -2.69
N LEU A 103 -7.53 -8.50 -2.65
CA LEU A 103 -7.07 -7.58 -3.69
C LEU A 103 -6.75 -8.35 -4.98
N PRO A 104 -7.05 -7.79 -6.17
CA PRO A 104 -6.61 -8.35 -7.44
C PRO A 104 -5.10 -8.08 -7.63
N MET A 105 -4.27 -8.93 -7.02
CA MET A 105 -2.81 -8.75 -6.96
C MET A 105 -2.14 -8.79 -8.35
N ASP A 106 -2.72 -9.54 -9.28
CA ASP A 106 -2.34 -9.59 -10.69
C ASP A 106 -2.45 -8.23 -11.39
N LYS A 107 -3.29 -7.33 -10.88
CA LYS A 107 -3.44 -5.95 -11.37
C LYS A 107 -2.66 -4.95 -10.53
N LEU A 108 -2.66 -5.14 -9.21
CA LEU A 108 -2.03 -4.21 -8.28
C LEU A 108 -0.51 -4.16 -8.46
N LEU A 109 0.17 -5.30 -8.54
CA LEU A 109 1.64 -5.35 -8.60
C LEU A 109 2.20 -4.71 -9.90
N PRO A 110 1.69 -5.03 -11.10
CA PRO A 110 2.09 -4.32 -12.31
C PRO A 110 1.68 -2.84 -12.30
N GLY A 111 0.61 -2.49 -11.59
CA GLY A 111 0.21 -1.11 -11.37
C GLY A 111 1.27 -0.31 -10.60
N ILE A 112 1.91 -0.92 -9.60
CA ILE A 112 2.99 -0.29 -8.83
C ILE A 112 4.20 -0.02 -9.71
N GLU A 113 4.60 -0.98 -10.53
CA GLU A 113 5.71 -0.82 -11.48
C GLU A 113 5.46 0.34 -12.44
N LYS A 114 4.25 0.43 -13.00
CA LYS A 114 3.85 1.54 -13.87
C LYS A 114 3.81 2.88 -13.12
N ALA A 115 3.34 2.90 -11.88
CA ALA A 115 3.30 4.11 -11.06
C ALA A 115 4.72 4.61 -10.76
N ALA A 116 5.65 3.71 -10.44
CA ALA A 116 7.05 4.04 -10.21
C ALA A 116 7.74 4.56 -11.48
N ALA A 117 7.48 3.95 -12.64
CA ALA A 117 8.00 4.43 -13.92
C ALA A 117 7.48 5.82 -14.32
N GLY A 118 6.35 6.26 -13.75
CA GLY A 118 5.77 7.59 -13.96
C GLY A 118 6.22 8.65 -12.97
N LEU A 119 7.16 8.35 -12.06
CA LEU A 119 7.73 9.34 -11.15
C LEU A 119 8.61 10.33 -11.93
N SER A 120 8.40 11.62 -11.68
CA SER A 120 9.16 12.74 -12.26
C SER A 120 10.22 13.28 -11.33
#